data_AF-A0A257W886-F1
#
_entry.id   AF-A0A257W886-F1
#
_cell.length_a   1.000
_cell.length_b   1.000
_cell.length_c   1.000
_cell.angle_alpha   90.00
_cell.angle_beta   90.00
_cell.angle_gamma   90.00
#
_symmetry.space_group_name_H-M   'P 1'
#
loop_
_entity.id
_entity.type
_entity.pdbx_description
1 polymer ?
#
loop_
_entity_poly.entity_id
_entity_poly.type
_entity_poly.pdbx_seq_one_letter_code
_entity_poly.pdbx_strand_id
1 'polypeptide(L)'
;MTGIELDLDIIRNTLSSAMSPVGVDPLHARQYLSRTGTYSNTAYLHLCEGAVRLADGKEDQATGKLLSHLVIDFIKGHSPATGD
;
A
#
# COMPACT_ATOMS: atom_id res chain seq x y z
N MET A 1 0.77 6.82 -19.48
CA MET A 1 0.61 6.84 -18.02
C MET A 1 0.39 5.41 -17.54
N THR A 2 0.77 5.11 -16.30
CA THR A 2 0.77 3.75 -15.74
C THR A 2 -0.27 3.64 -14.62
N GLY A 3 -1.07 2.58 -14.59
CA GLY A 3 -1.90 2.25 -13.41
C GLY A 3 -1.09 1.39 -12.45
N ILE A 4 -1.13 1.69 -11.16
CA ILE A 4 -0.46 0.89 -10.12
C ILE A 4 -1.52 0.27 -9.21
N GLU A 5 -1.45 -1.04 -9.03
CA GLU A 5 -2.25 -1.79 -8.07
C GLU A 5 -1.32 -2.45 -7.05
N LEU A 6 -1.70 -2.35 -5.78
CA LEU A 6 -1.03 -3.06 -4.68
C LEU A 6 -2.09 -3.82 -3.89
N ASP A 7 -2.10 -5.12 -4.10
CA ASP A 7 -2.90 -6.09 -3.35
C ASP A 7 -2.31 -6.26 -1.94
N LEU A 8 -3.10 -6.04 -0.89
CA LEU A 8 -2.61 -6.11 0.49
C LEU A 8 -2.26 -7.53 0.93
N ASP A 9 -2.69 -8.58 0.22
CA ASP A 9 -2.31 -9.98 0.49
C ASP A 9 -0.80 -10.20 0.43
N ILE A 10 -0.07 -9.40 -0.36
CA ILE A 10 1.39 -9.56 -0.49
C ILE A 10 2.15 -9.03 0.74
N ILE A 11 1.52 -8.17 1.55
CA ILE A 11 2.16 -7.56 2.72
C ILE A 11 1.97 -8.51 3.89
N ARG A 12 3.08 -9.07 4.37
CA ARG A 12 3.03 -10.11 5.40
C ARG A 12 2.22 -9.68 6.62
N ASN A 13 1.40 -10.59 7.15
CA ASN A 13 0.55 -10.39 8.32
C ASN A 13 -0.42 -9.19 8.23
N THR A 14 -0.75 -8.71 7.03
CA THR A 14 -1.80 -7.71 6.85
C THR A 14 -3.15 -8.42 6.80
N LEU A 15 -4.14 -7.91 7.54
CA LEU A 15 -5.45 -8.53 7.57
C LEU A 15 -6.15 -8.39 6.20
N SER A 16 -6.38 -9.54 5.57
CA SER A 16 -6.94 -9.68 4.24
C SER A 16 -7.53 -11.09 4.04
N SER A 17 -8.17 -11.33 2.90
CA SER A 17 -8.82 -12.62 2.61
C SER A 17 -7.82 -13.78 2.46
N ALA A 18 -6.60 -13.50 1.97
CA ALA A 18 -5.52 -14.48 1.82
C ALA A 18 -4.24 -14.11 2.60
N MET A 19 -4.41 -13.62 3.84
CA MET A 19 -3.30 -13.25 4.71
C MET A 19 -2.22 -14.34 4.79
N SER A 20 -0.96 -13.94 4.56
CA SER A 20 0.20 -14.82 4.59
C SER A 20 1.25 -14.36 5.61
N PRO A 21 1.92 -15.28 6.34
CA PRO A 21 3.05 -14.93 7.20
C PRO A 21 4.32 -14.58 6.40
N VAL A 22 4.34 -14.89 5.10
CA VAL A 22 5.44 -14.60 4.17
C VAL A 22 4.97 -13.63 3.09
N GLY A 23 5.83 -12.69 2.73
CA GLY A 23 5.50 -11.60 1.82
C GLY A 23 6.47 -10.43 1.99
N VAL A 24 6.13 -9.29 1.43
CA VAL A 24 6.92 -8.06 1.62
C VAL A 24 6.66 -7.46 3.00
N ASP A 25 7.68 -6.82 3.57
CA ASP A 25 7.49 -5.99 4.74
C ASP A 25 6.65 -4.74 4.40
N PRO A 26 5.84 -4.23 5.34
CA PRO A 26 5.15 -2.96 5.18
C PRO A 26 6.08 -1.81 4.74
N LEU A 27 7.33 -1.80 5.23
CA LEU A 27 8.32 -0.80 4.83
C LEU A 27 8.68 -0.90 3.33
N HIS A 28 8.80 -2.12 2.79
CA HIS A 28 9.10 -2.32 1.38
C HIS A 28 7.92 -1.90 0.49
N ALA A 29 6.68 -2.19 0.89
CA ALA A 29 5.48 -1.71 0.20
C ALA A 29 5.43 -0.17 0.15
N ARG A 30 5.74 0.49 1.28
CA ARG A 30 5.85 1.95 1.37
C ARG A 30 6.93 2.52 0.44
N GLN A 31 8.13 1.92 0.44
CA GLN A 31 9.21 2.31 -0.46
C GLN A 31 8.86 2.09 -1.94
N TYR A 32 8.15 1.00 -2.26
CA TYR A 32 7.67 0.71 -3.60
C TYR A 32 6.71 1.80 -4.10
N LEU A 33 5.73 2.20 -3.29
CA LEU A 33 4.78 3.26 -3.66
C LEU A 33 5.43 4.63 -3.80
N SER A 34 6.41 4.95 -2.93
CA SER A 34 7.19 6.18 -3.08
C SER A 34 7.95 6.19 -4.41
N ARG A 35 8.64 5.10 -4.76
CA ARG A 35 9.41 5.00 -6.01
C ARG A 35 8.52 5.01 -7.25
N THR A 36 7.42 4.26 -7.25
CA THR A 36 6.49 4.22 -8.39
C THR A 36 5.80 5.57 -8.61
N GLY A 37 5.44 6.27 -7.53
CA GLY A 37 4.95 7.64 -7.60
C GLY A 37 5.92 8.58 -8.34
N THR A 38 7.23 8.44 -8.08
CA THR A 38 8.28 9.28 -8.68
C THR A 38 8.63 8.91 -10.12
N TYR A 39 8.73 7.62 -10.46
CA TYR A 39 9.37 7.19 -11.71
C TYR A 39 8.41 6.67 -12.78
N SER A 40 7.17 6.33 -12.45
CA SER A 40 6.31 5.53 -13.37
C SER A 40 5.31 6.34 -14.21
N ASN A 41 5.31 7.68 -14.15
CA ASN A 41 4.30 8.54 -14.76
C ASN A 41 2.87 7.99 -14.52
N THR A 42 2.54 7.86 -13.23
CA THR A 42 1.39 7.10 -12.73
C THR A 42 0.08 7.87 -12.93
N ALA A 43 -0.96 7.20 -13.45
CA ALA A 43 -2.31 7.75 -13.59
C ALA A 43 -3.14 7.60 -12.32
N TYR A 44 -3.03 6.45 -11.64
CA TYR A 44 -3.79 6.13 -10.44
C TYR A 44 -3.09 5.06 -9.59
N LEU A 45 -3.46 5.02 -8.32
CA LEU A 45 -3.13 3.96 -7.37
C LEU A 45 -4.43 3.25 -6.94
N HIS A 46 -4.45 1.93 -7.01
CA HIS A 46 -5.49 1.08 -6.45
C HIS A 46 -4.90 0.24 -5.31
N LEU A 47 -5.50 0.31 -4.13
CA LEU A 47 -5.18 -0.56 -2.99
C LEU A 47 -6.38 -1.50 -2.79
N CYS A 48 -6.17 -2.81 -2.91
CA CYS A 48 -7.22 -3.83 -2.82
C CYS A 48 -6.96 -4.85 -1.70
N GLU A 49 -7.96 -5.68 -1.39
CA GLU A 49 -7.93 -6.79 -0.42
C GLU A 49 -7.65 -6.46 1.06
N GLY A 50 -7.37 -5.19 1.39
CA GLY A 50 -7.23 -4.74 2.78
C GLY A 50 -8.53 -4.79 3.57
N ALA A 51 -8.52 -5.45 4.74
CA ALA A 51 -9.65 -5.49 5.65
C ALA A 51 -9.28 -5.00 7.06
N VAL A 52 -10.16 -4.22 7.67
CA VAL A 52 -10.10 -3.93 9.13
C VAL A 52 -10.84 -5.01 9.92
N ARG A 53 -11.84 -5.64 9.30
CA ARG A 53 -12.63 -6.73 9.88
C ARG A 53 -13.04 -7.73 8.80
N LEU A 54 -12.83 -9.01 9.07
CA LEU A 54 -13.30 -10.12 8.23
C LEU A 54 -14.62 -10.69 8.74
N ALA A 55 -15.33 -11.43 7.88
CA ALA A 55 -16.61 -12.06 8.24
C ALA A 55 -16.47 -13.14 9.34
N ASP A 56 -15.26 -13.70 9.52
CA ASP A 56 -14.94 -14.65 10.58
C ASP A 56 -14.68 -13.98 11.94
N GLY A 57 -14.79 -12.66 12.02
CA GLY A 57 -14.64 -11.86 13.24
C GLY A 57 -13.21 -11.42 13.57
N LYS A 58 -12.21 -11.77 12.75
CA LYS A 58 -10.86 -11.21 12.91
C LYS A 58 -10.88 -9.71 12.63
N GLU A 59 -10.18 -8.95 13.46
CA GLU A 59 -10.04 -7.50 13.33
C GLU A 59 -8.59 -7.06 13.45
N ASP A 60 -8.21 -6.07 12.65
CA ASP A 60 -6.94 -5.36 12.76
C ASP A 60 -7.15 -3.88 12.42
N GLN A 61 -7.22 -3.06 13.46
CA GLN A 61 -7.37 -1.61 13.32
C GLN A 61 -6.10 -0.95 12.76
N ALA A 62 -4.94 -1.63 12.78
CA ALA A 62 -3.71 -1.12 12.19
C ALA A 62 -3.76 -1.10 10.66
N THR A 63 -4.61 -1.91 10.01
CA THR A 63 -4.77 -1.93 8.54
C THR A 63 -5.11 -0.53 7.99
N GLY A 64 -6.01 0.21 8.66
CA GLY A 64 -6.37 1.57 8.23
C GLY A 64 -5.19 2.54 8.31
N LYS A 65 -4.33 2.40 9.33
CA LYS A 65 -3.10 3.19 9.48
C LYS A 65 -2.05 2.82 8.43
N LEU A 66 -1.90 1.53 8.12
CA LEU A 66 -1.04 1.05 7.05
C LEU A 66 -1.45 1.64 5.70
N LEU A 67 -2.74 1.52 5.32
CA LEU A 67 -3.28 2.10 4.09
C LEU A 67 -3.03 3.62 4.01
N SER A 68 -3.22 4.33 5.13
CA SER A 68 -2.93 5.77 5.20
C SER A 68 -1.46 6.07 4.90
N HIS A 69 -0.52 5.29 5.46
CA HIS A 69 0.90 5.43 5.16
C HIS A 69 1.24 5.14 3.70
N LEU A 70 0.63 4.10 3.10
CA LEU A 70 0.82 3.74 1.69
C LEU A 70 0.37 4.87 0.76
N VAL A 71 -0.80 5.45 1.00
CA VAL A 71 -1.33 6.60 0.24
C VAL A 71 -0.42 7.82 0.38
N ILE A 72 0.01 8.15 1.61
CA ILE A 72 0.90 9.29 1.87
C ILE A 72 2.23 9.14 1.10
N ASP A 73 2.83 7.96 1.11
CA ASP A 73 4.12 7.74 0.45
C ASP A 73 3.99 7.79 -1.09
N PHE A 74 2.88 7.30 -1.64
CA PHE A 74 2.56 7.47 -3.07
C PHE A 74 2.44 8.94 -3.46
N ILE A 75 1.66 9.73 -2.71
CA ILE A 75 1.46 11.17 -2.97
C ILE A 75 2.78 11.93 -2.89
N LYS A 76 3.62 11.63 -1.88
CA LYS A 76 4.94 12.24 -1.74
C LYS A 76 5.85 11.91 -2.92
N GLY A 77 5.83 10.66 -3.39
CA GLY A 77 6.58 10.25 -4.57
C GLY A 77 6.13 10.96 -5.85
N HIS A 78 4.83 11.26 -5.96
CA HIS A 78 4.22 11.91 -7.12
C HIS A 78 4.32 13.46 -7.09
N SER A 79 4.63 14.02 -5.93
CA SER A 79 4.88 15.45 -5.82
C SER A 79 6.21 15.78 -6.51
N PRO A 80 6.27 16.83 -7.36
CA PRO A 80 7.55 17.26 -7.91
C PRO A 80 8.50 17.53 -6.74
N ALA A 81 9.72 16.99 -6.82
CA ALA A 81 10.76 17.39 -5.88
C ALA A 81 10.83 18.93 -5.95
N THR A 82 10.57 19.60 -4.82
CA THR A 82 10.90 21.02 -4.68
C THR A 82 12.39 21.12 -4.93
N GLY A 83 12.74 21.54 -6.14
CA GLY A 83 14.11 21.86 -6.51
C GLY A 83 14.47 23.17 -5.82
N ASP A 84 15.20 23.06 -4.73
CA ASP A 84 16.12 24.10 -4.26
C ASP A 84 17.50 23.84 -4.89
#